data_AF-H6C1C7-F1
#
_entry.id   AF-H6C1C7-F1
#
_cell.length_a   1.000
_cell.length_b   1.000
_cell.length_c   1.000
_cell.angle_alpha   90.00
_cell.angle_beta   90.00
_cell.angle_gamma   90.00
#
_symmetry.space_group_name_H-M   'P 1'
#
loop_
_entity.id
_entity.type
_entity.pdbx_description
1 polymer ?
#
loop_
_entity_poly.entity_id
_entity_poly.type
_entity_poly.pdbx_seq_one_letter_code
_entity_poly.pdbx_strand_id
1 'polypeptide(L)'
;MSDNSDEIREQRSRLIAIVSRINTFPDNVKEVFTDEVCDLILWLALHGLQAREMAWVVKLKVPRPVGDKASERITEAQHVLNLERTINHYIKDLLFQGDGDEGEGDGESGDADTTMDVEQRDADKEADDLVSRLIGRDEALNWSPYYLEKAIDYIVTENGGIDPIVQSRKLAEEGLALARWRARHPGQDPRPGMRYDKDYQAARRAFGREEPRRQALEATGYREDGSRAAERVLMKLWLLKMRQEGGFCGRNL
;
A
#
# COMPACT_ATOMS: atom_id res chain seq x y z
N MET A 1 22.99 25.10 6.80
CA MET A 1 21.94 24.24 6.20
C MET A 1 22.57 22.87 6.06
N SER A 2 22.55 22.10 7.14
CA SER A 2 23.04 20.72 7.12
C SER A 2 22.06 19.86 6.33
N ASP A 3 22.64 18.90 5.64
CA ASP A 3 22.13 18.27 4.43
C ASP A 3 21.08 17.20 4.77
N ASN A 4 19.82 17.43 4.37
CA ASN A 4 18.74 16.43 4.46
C ASN A 4 19.12 15.11 3.76
N SER A 5 20.12 15.16 2.85
CA SER A 5 20.70 13.99 2.20
C SER A 5 21.41 13.03 3.18
N ASP A 6 22.03 13.53 4.25
CA ASP A 6 22.74 12.68 5.21
C ASP A 6 21.77 11.94 6.13
N GLU A 7 20.69 12.60 6.56
CA GLU A 7 19.62 11.99 7.35
C GLU A 7 18.88 10.91 6.55
N ILE A 8 18.54 11.19 5.29
CA ILE A 8 17.95 10.19 4.38
C ILE A 8 18.90 9.01 4.17
N ARG A 9 20.22 9.25 4.05
CA ARG A 9 21.20 8.18 3.89
C ARG A 9 21.34 7.34 5.16
N GLU A 10 21.33 7.97 6.33
CA GLU A 10 21.41 7.29 7.61
C GLU A 10 20.16 6.46 7.90
N GLN A 11 18.96 7.01 7.69
CA GLN A 11 17.70 6.29 7.80
C GLN A 11 17.66 5.10 6.84
N ARG A 12 18.12 5.27 5.59
CA ARG A 12 18.30 4.16 4.65
C ARG A 12 19.24 3.11 5.21
N SER A 13 20.43 3.47 5.69
CA SER A 13 21.39 2.53 6.26
C SER A 13 20.86 1.76 7.48
N ARG A 14 20.05 2.40 8.33
CA ARG A 14 19.39 1.73 9.48
C ARG A 14 18.32 0.75 9.03
N LEU A 15 17.42 1.17 8.15
CA LEU A 15 16.42 0.29 7.56
C LEU A 15 17.07 -0.90 6.84
N ILE A 16 18.21 -0.68 6.18
CA ILE A 16 19.00 -1.75 5.57
C ILE A 16 19.48 -2.74 6.63
N ALA A 17 20.04 -2.28 7.75
CA ALA A 17 20.50 -3.15 8.82
C ALA A 17 19.35 -3.97 9.46
N ILE A 18 18.18 -3.36 9.60
CA ILE A 18 16.98 -3.98 10.21
C ILE A 18 16.36 -5.00 9.26
N VAL A 19 16.13 -4.61 8.00
CA VAL A 19 15.59 -5.49 6.97
C VAL A 19 16.57 -6.63 6.65
N SER A 20 17.88 -6.46 6.84
CA SER A 20 18.88 -7.51 6.60
C SER A 20 19.07 -8.48 7.78
N ARG A 21 18.73 -8.10 9.02
CA ARG A 21 18.89 -8.94 10.22
C ARG A 21 17.58 -9.64 10.54
N ILE A 22 17.50 -10.89 10.13
CA ILE A 22 16.27 -11.68 9.99
C ILE A 22 15.41 -11.85 11.26
N ASN A 23 15.84 -11.48 12.47
CA ASN A 23 15.12 -11.87 13.70
C ASN A 23 15.01 -10.81 14.82
N THR A 24 15.34 -9.55 14.56
CA THR A 24 15.18 -8.50 15.58
C THR A 24 14.55 -7.27 14.95
N PHE A 25 13.28 -7.06 15.27
CA PHE A 25 12.59 -5.81 14.96
C PHE A 25 12.89 -4.81 16.08
N PRO A 26 13.18 -3.55 15.77
CA PRO A 26 13.19 -2.48 16.78
C PRO A 26 11.85 -2.39 17.51
N ASP A 27 11.86 -1.87 18.73
CA ASP A 27 10.63 -1.64 19.49
C ASP A 27 9.75 -0.56 18.85
N ASN A 28 10.31 0.30 17.99
CA ASN A 28 9.62 1.42 17.38
C ASN A 28 9.64 1.35 15.84
N VAL A 29 8.46 1.31 15.22
CA VAL A 29 8.27 1.33 13.76
C VAL A 29 8.94 2.52 13.07
N LYS A 30 9.02 3.68 13.76
CA LYS A 30 9.64 4.91 13.22
C LYS A 30 11.16 4.81 13.09
N GLU A 31 11.79 3.82 13.74
CA GLU A 31 13.20 3.49 13.49
C GLU A 31 13.41 2.76 12.16
N VAL A 32 12.32 2.23 11.58
CA VAL A 32 12.30 1.49 10.33
C VAL A 32 11.76 2.36 9.21
N PHE A 33 10.53 2.85 9.35
CA PHE A 33 9.82 3.57 8.31
C PHE A 33 9.68 5.05 8.63
N THR A 34 9.76 5.89 7.59
CA THR A 34 9.39 7.30 7.70
C THR A 34 7.89 7.44 7.89
N ASP A 35 7.42 8.56 8.44
CA ASP A 35 5.98 8.83 8.61
C ASP A 35 5.19 8.73 7.29
N GLU A 36 5.82 9.09 6.16
CA GLU A 36 5.21 8.93 4.83
C GLU A 36 5.02 7.45 4.48
N VAL A 37 6.01 6.61 4.77
CA VAL A 37 5.94 5.16 4.49
C VAL A 37 4.97 4.47 5.44
N CYS A 38 4.94 4.85 6.72
CA CYS A 38 3.95 4.36 7.69
C CYS A 38 2.52 4.64 7.22
N ASP A 39 2.26 5.87 6.77
CA ASP A 39 0.92 6.21 6.26
C ASP A 39 0.60 5.55 4.94
N LEU A 40 1.58 5.34 4.05
CA LEU A 40 1.37 4.55 2.84
C LEU A 40 0.98 3.11 3.18
N ILE A 41 1.65 2.49 4.17
CA ILE A 41 1.32 1.14 4.65
C ILE A 41 -0.11 1.12 5.20
N LEU A 42 -0.46 2.06 6.08
CA LEU A 42 -1.81 2.17 6.62
C LEU A 42 -2.86 2.38 5.51
N TRP A 43 -2.60 3.29 4.58
CA TRP A 43 -3.49 3.57 3.46
C TRP A 43 -3.75 2.31 2.63
N LEU A 44 -2.69 1.58 2.23
CA LEU A 44 -2.84 0.33 1.49
C LEU A 44 -3.59 -0.75 2.30
N ALA A 45 -3.32 -0.87 3.60
CA ALA A 45 -4.03 -1.82 4.46
C ALA A 45 -5.54 -1.50 4.53
N LEU A 46 -5.91 -0.22 4.55
CA LEU A 46 -7.31 0.23 4.54
C LEU A 46 -8.01 0.07 3.18
N HIS A 47 -7.25 -0.10 2.10
CA HIS A 47 -7.78 -0.62 0.83
C HIS A 47 -7.86 -2.15 0.81
N GLY A 48 -7.62 -2.79 1.95
CA GLY A 48 -7.73 -4.23 2.16
C GLY A 48 -6.54 -5.02 1.61
N LEU A 49 -5.41 -4.39 1.27
CA LEU A 49 -4.24 -5.08 0.75
C LEU A 49 -3.57 -5.95 1.82
N GLN A 50 -2.99 -7.07 1.38
CA GLN A 50 -2.21 -7.96 2.24
C GLN A 50 -0.77 -7.45 2.41
N ALA A 51 -0.12 -7.86 3.50
CA ALA A 51 1.27 -7.50 3.82
C ALA A 51 2.24 -7.71 2.66
N ARG A 52 2.08 -8.79 1.90
CA ARG A 52 2.92 -9.09 0.73
C ARG A 52 2.71 -8.13 -0.43
N GLU A 53 1.45 -7.80 -0.72
CA GLU A 53 1.08 -6.82 -1.75
C GLU A 53 1.60 -5.42 -1.38
N MET A 54 1.50 -5.06 -0.10
CA MET A 54 2.06 -3.81 0.42
C MET A 54 3.58 -3.79 0.38
N ALA A 55 4.26 -4.87 0.77
CA ALA A 55 5.71 -4.96 0.71
C ALA A 55 6.22 -4.73 -0.71
N TRP A 56 5.49 -5.27 -1.70
CA TRP A 56 5.79 -5.02 -3.11
C TRP A 56 5.66 -3.55 -3.50
N VAL A 57 4.67 -2.84 -2.98
CA VAL A 57 4.49 -1.40 -3.23
C VAL A 57 5.52 -0.57 -2.47
N VAL A 58 5.72 -0.85 -1.18
CA VAL A 58 6.62 -0.13 -0.28
C VAL A 58 8.07 -0.20 -0.75
N LYS A 59 8.50 -1.30 -1.39
CA LYS A 59 9.85 -1.39 -1.96
C LYS A 59 10.17 -0.27 -2.98
N LEU A 60 9.15 0.35 -3.59
CA LEU A 60 9.32 1.47 -4.52
C LEU A 60 9.77 2.75 -3.79
N LYS A 61 9.38 2.91 -2.52
CA LYS A 61 9.82 3.99 -1.63
C LYS A 61 11.06 3.61 -0.82
N VAL A 62 11.19 2.32 -0.56
CA VAL A 62 12.24 1.73 0.26
C VAL A 62 13.08 0.79 -0.62
N PRO A 63 13.91 1.36 -1.51
CA PRO A 63 14.66 0.56 -2.46
C PRO A 63 15.65 -0.34 -1.74
N ARG A 64 15.96 -1.47 -2.37
CA ARG A 64 16.99 -2.39 -1.87
C ARG A 64 18.32 -1.64 -1.68
N PRO A 65 19.06 -1.88 -0.59
CA PRO A 65 20.43 -1.40 -0.46
C PRO A 65 21.30 -1.80 -1.66
N VAL A 66 22.15 -0.87 -2.10
CA VAL A 66 23.18 -1.12 -3.10
C VAL A 66 24.51 -0.62 -2.54
N GLY A 67 25.56 -1.45 -2.57
CA GLY A 67 26.93 -1.01 -2.32
C GLY A 67 27.64 -1.60 -1.09
N ASP A 68 26.97 -2.40 -0.25
CA ASP A 68 27.64 -3.19 0.80
C ASP A 68 27.69 -4.68 0.40
N LYS A 69 28.81 -5.37 0.67
CA LYS A 69 28.97 -6.81 0.39
C LYS A 69 27.90 -7.67 1.07
N ALA A 70 27.38 -7.22 2.22
CA ALA A 70 26.25 -7.85 2.88
C ALA A 70 24.92 -7.63 2.12
N SER A 71 24.72 -6.43 1.58
CA SER A 71 23.52 -6.07 0.81
C SER A 71 23.46 -6.70 -0.59
N GLU A 72 24.60 -6.97 -1.21
CA GLU A 72 24.69 -7.64 -2.51
C GLU A 72 24.10 -9.06 -2.48
N ARG A 73 24.02 -9.67 -1.30
CA ARG A 73 23.46 -11.01 -1.10
C ARG A 73 21.93 -11.01 -0.99
N ILE A 74 21.31 -9.86 -0.78
CA ILE A 74 19.86 -9.76 -0.64
C ILE A 74 19.25 -9.73 -2.03
N THR A 75 18.56 -10.79 -2.41
CA THR A 75 17.78 -10.81 -3.65
C THR A 75 16.58 -9.88 -3.51
N GLU A 76 15.99 -9.46 -4.63
CA GLU A 76 14.77 -8.65 -4.59
C GLU A 76 13.62 -9.38 -3.90
N ALA A 77 13.48 -10.70 -4.14
CA ALA A 77 12.51 -11.54 -3.45
C ALA A 77 12.74 -11.55 -1.92
N GLN A 78 14.01 -11.63 -1.48
CA GLN A 78 14.33 -11.57 -0.05
C GLN A 78 14.01 -10.19 0.55
N HIS A 79 14.27 -9.11 -0.18
CA HIS A 79 13.94 -7.75 0.26
C HIS A 79 12.43 -7.58 0.48
N VAL A 80 11.62 -8.05 -0.48
CA VAL A 80 10.15 -8.02 -0.36
C VAL A 80 9.68 -8.88 0.81
N LEU A 81 10.23 -10.09 0.99
CA LEU A 81 9.89 -10.95 2.12
C LEU A 81 10.23 -10.30 3.48
N ASN A 82 11.35 -9.60 3.56
CA ASN A 82 11.74 -8.91 4.79
C ASN A 82 10.80 -7.74 5.07
N LEU A 83 10.45 -6.93 4.05
CA LEU A 83 9.44 -5.87 4.18
C LEU A 83 8.07 -6.43 4.59
N GLU A 84 7.64 -7.55 4.02
CA GLU A 84 6.38 -8.22 4.39
C GLU A 84 6.34 -8.59 5.87
N ARG A 85 7.42 -9.19 6.39
CA ARG A 85 7.53 -9.52 7.82
C ARG A 85 7.51 -8.28 8.70
N THR A 86 8.23 -7.23 8.31
CA THR A 86 8.25 -5.95 9.02
C THR A 86 6.86 -5.30 9.05
N ILE A 87 6.14 -5.28 7.93
CA ILE A 87 4.78 -4.74 7.85
C ILE A 87 3.83 -5.55 8.74
N ASN A 88 3.90 -6.88 8.69
CA ASN A 88 3.12 -7.76 9.58
C ASN A 88 3.40 -7.51 11.06
N HIS A 89 4.65 -7.23 11.41
CA HIS A 89 5.04 -6.97 12.79
C HIS A 89 4.42 -5.66 13.31
N TYR A 90 4.52 -4.57 12.54
CA TYR A 90 4.11 -3.24 13.01
C TYR A 90 2.68 -2.83 12.67
N ILE A 91 1.93 -3.59 11.87
CA ILE A 91 0.58 -3.14 11.46
C ILE A 91 -0.32 -2.90 12.67
N LYS A 92 -0.21 -3.72 13.72
CA LYS A 92 -1.00 -3.54 14.94
C LYS A 92 -0.64 -2.21 15.59
N ASP A 93 0.65 -1.98 15.81
CA ASP A 93 1.13 -0.74 16.42
C ASP A 93 0.70 0.48 15.61
N LEU A 94 0.73 0.41 14.29
CA LEU A 94 0.26 1.49 13.41
C LEU A 94 -1.26 1.75 13.51
N LEU A 95 -2.07 0.72 13.79
CA LEU A 95 -3.53 0.82 13.89
C LEU A 95 -4.01 1.29 15.27
N PHE A 96 -3.20 1.05 16.31
CA PHE A 96 -3.50 1.32 17.71
C PHE A 96 -2.64 2.41 18.35
N GLN A 97 -1.80 3.11 17.58
CA GLN A 97 -1.19 4.38 17.99
C GLN A 97 -2.25 5.49 18.06
N GLY A 98 -3.22 5.32 18.96
CA GLY A 98 -3.96 6.41 19.58
C GLY A 98 -3.17 6.82 20.83
N ASP A 99 -2.95 8.12 20.97
CA ASP A 99 -2.11 8.76 21.98
C ASP A 99 -2.10 8.01 23.33
N GLY A 100 -1.01 7.31 23.61
CA GLY A 100 -0.63 6.92 24.96
C GLY A 100 -0.21 8.15 25.76
N ASP A 101 -1.05 9.19 25.77
CA ASP A 101 -1.01 10.18 26.82
C ASP A 101 -1.53 9.43 28.05
N GLU A 102 -0.60 8.97 28.88
CA GLU A 102 -0.84 8.35 30.18
C GLU A 102 -1.52 9.40 31.08
N GLY A 103 -2.79 9.67 30.81
CA GLY A 103 -3.65 10.43 31.69
C GLY A 103 -3.85 9.62 32.95
N GLU A 104 -3.06 9.91 33.97
CA GLU A 104 -3.36 9.60 35.38
C GLU A 104 -4.74 10.19 35.72
N GLY A 105 -5.79 9.43 35.40
CA GLY A 105 -7.16 9.74 35.74
C GLY A 105 -7.51 9.11 37.08
N ASP A 106 -7.43 9.91 38.14
CA ASP A 106 -7.95 9.57 39.46
C ASP A 106 -9.43 9.15 39.34
N GLY A 107 -9.71 7.92 39.78
CA GLY A 107 -10.99 7.26 39.61
C GLY A 107 -12.13 7.94 40.36
N GLU A 108 -13.15 8.37 39.63
CA GLU A 108 -14.46 8.69 40.19
C GLU A 108 -15.50 7.74 39.58
N SER A 109 -15.96 6.80 40.41
CA SER A 109 -16.88 5.73 40.04
C SER A 109 -18.32 6.26 39.95
N GLY A 110 -18.89 6.30 38.74
CA GLY A 110 -20.30 6.63 38.51
C GLY A 110 -20.88 5.93 37.29
N ASP A 111 -21.92 5.13 37.52
CA ASP A 111 -22.96 4.64 36.59
C ASP A 111 -22.55 3.88 35.31
N ALA A 112 -22.62 2.54 35.39
CA ALA A 112 -22.23 1.59 34.34
C ALA A 112 -23.26 1.34 33.21
N ASP A 113 -24.33 2.13 33.10
CA ASP A 113 -25.39 1.92 32.10
C ASP A 113 -25.33 2.89 30.90
N THR A 114 -24.44 3.90 30.95
CA THR A 114 -24.24 4.89 29.86
C THR A 114 -22.85 4.80 29.22
N THR A 115 -21.95 3.98 29.77
CA THR A 115 -20.54 3.94 29.37
C THR A 115 -20.28 3.27 28.01
N MET A 116 -21.05 2.23 27.63
CA MET A 116 -20.85 1.55 26.33
C MET A 116 -21.13 2.45 25.11
N ASP A 117 -22.09 3.38 25.21
CA ASP A 117 -22.44 4.26 24.09
C ASP A 117 -21.42 5.38 23.87
N VAL A 118 -20.62 5.72 24.88
CA VAL A 118 -19.58 6.76 24.80
C VAL A 118 -18.31 6.20 24.16
N GLU A 119 -17.85 5.03 24.59
CA GLU A 119 -16.64 4.39 24.06
C GLU A 119 -16.74 4.08 22.55
N GLN A 120 -17.91 3.61 22.09
CA GLN A 120 -18.11 3.32 20.67
C GLN A 120 -18.09 4.59 19.80
N ARG A 121 -18.60 5.72 20.32
CA ARG A 121 -18.57 7.01 19.61
C ARG A 121 -17.16 7.57 19.49
N ASP A 122 -16.34 7.39 20.50
CA ASP A 122 -14.95 7.85 20.49
C ASP A 122 -14.12 7.04 19.49
N ALA A 123 -14.29 5.71 19.47
CA ALA A 123 -13.64 4.84 18.49
C ALA A 123 -14.04 5.16 17.04
N ASP A 124 -15.32 5.46 16.80
CA ASP A 124 -15.83 5.81 15.47
C ASP A 124 -15.28 7.17 14.98
N LYS A 125 -15.09 8.12 15.89
CA LYS A 125 -14.52 9.43 15.61
C LYS A 125 -13.02 9.33 15.29
N GLU A 126 -12.27 8.59 16.11
CA GLU A 126 -10.85 8.34 15.88
C GLU A 126 -10.62 7.65 14.52
N ALA A 127 -11.49 6.70 14.16
CA ALA A 127 -11.47 6.07 12.86
C ALA A 127 -11.71 7.07 11.71
N ASP A 128 -12.67 7.98 11.86
CA ASP A 128 -12.94 9.02 10.86
C ASP A 128 -11.78 10.01 10.72
N ASP A 129 -11.13 10.37 11.81
CA ASP A 129 -9.98 11.28 11.83
C ASP A 129 -8.77 10.63 11.13
N LEU A 130 -8.48 9.35 11.40
CA LEU A 130 -7.42 8.60 10.72
C LEU A 130 -7.69 8.48 9.21
N VAL A 131 -8.90 8.09 8.81
CA VAL A 131 -9.26 7.97 7.40
C VAL A 131 -9.17 9.32 6.69
N SER A 132 -9.66 10.39 7.32
CA SER A 132 -9.60 11.75 6.76
C SER A 132 -8.15 12.22 6.58
N ARG A 133 -7.29 11.95 7.56
CA ARG A 133 -5.85 12.25 7.48
C ARG A 133 -5.17 11.53 6.32
N LEU A 134 -5.46 10.24 6.15
CA LEU A 134 -4.85 9.43 5.07
C LEU A 134 -5.33 9.85 3.69
N ILE A 135 -6.61 10.20 3.53
CA ILE A 135 -7.13 10.75 2.27
C ILE A 135 -6.50 12.11 1.96
N GLY A 136 -6.36 12.98 2.96
CA GLY A 136 -5.66 14.26 2.77
C GLY A 136 -4.20 14.07 2.33
N ARG A 137 -3.52 13.03 2.82
CA ARG A 137 -2.17 12.67 2.36
C ARG A 137 -2.15 12.07 0.97
N ASP A 138 -3.11 11.23 0.61
CA ASP A 138 -3.27 10.74 -0.75
C ASP A 138 -3.43 11.91 -1.74
N GLU A 139 -4.29 12.88 -1.43
CA GLU A 139 -4.47 14.07 -2.28
C GLU A 139 -3.18 14.89 -2.42
N ALA A 140 -2.40 15.02 -1.35
CA ALA A 140 -1.14 15.77 -1.36
C ALA A 140 -0.01 15.05 -2.09
N LEU A 141 0.06 13.72 -1.99
CA LEU A 141 1.17 12.89 -2.49
C LEU A 141 0.82 12.11 -3.76
N ASN A 142 -0.43 12.19 -4.20
CA ASN A 142 -0.99 11.52 -5.36
C ASN A 142 -0.71 10.00 -5.35
N TRP A 143 -1.06 9.35 -4.23
CA TRP A 143 -0.86 7.91 -4.06
C TRP A 143 -1.79 7.11 -4.96
N SER A 144 -3.03 7.58 -5.12
CA SER A 144 -4.05 7.07 -6.00
C SER A 144 -4.00 7.74 -7.38
N PRO A 145 -4.18 7.00 -8.49
CA PRO A 145 -4.37 5.55 -8.58
C PRO A 145 -3.06 4.75 -8.56
N TYR A 146 -1.90 5.41 -8.56
CA TYR A 146 -0.61 4.80 -8.88
C TYR A 146 -0.27 3.57 -8.01
N TYR A 147 -0.38 3.66 -6.69
CA TYR A 147 0.01 2.57 -5.81
C TYR A 147 -1.00 1.41 -5.80
N LEU A 148 -2.30 1.69 -5.91
CA LEU A 148 -3.32 0.66 -6.07
C LEU A 148 -3.14 -0.10 -7.37
N GLU A 149 -2.84 0.61 -8.45
CA GLU A 149 -2.50 0.01 -9.73
C GLU A 149 -1.30 -0.93 -9.62
N LYS A 150 -0.24 -0.54 -8.90
CA LYS A 150 0.94 -1.40 -8.71
C LYS A 150 0.64 -2.64 -7.88
N ALA A 151 -0.22 -2.53 -6.89
CA ALA A 151 -0.67 -3.68 -6.11
C ALA A 151 -1.54 -4.63 -6.93
N ILE A 152 -2.51 -4.10 -7.68
CA ILE A 152 -3.38 -4.91 -8.56
C ILE A 152 -2.56 -5.61 -9.62
N ASP A 153 -1.62 -4.91 -10.25
CA ASP A 153 -0.70 -5.51 -11.21
C ASP A 153 0.01 -6.70 -10.54
N TYR A 154 0.56 -6.53 -9.34
CA TYR A 154 1.21 -7.61 -8.58
C TYR A 154 0.28 -8.81 -8.31
N ILE A 155 -0.94 -8.58 -7.81
CA ILE A 155 -1.94 -9.64 -7.54
C ILE A 155 -2.25 -10.46 -8.80
N VAL A 156 -2.43 -9.78 -9.93
CA VAL A 156 -2.69 -10.44 -11.22
C VAL A 156 -1.47 -11.24 -11.69
N THR A 157 -0.25 -10.79 -11.38
CA THR A 157 0.99 -11.48 -11.77
C THR A 157 1.30 -12.73 -10.94
N GLU A 158 1.05 -12.69 -9.62
CA GLU A 158 1.42 -13.77 -8.71
C GLU A 158 0.72 -15.09 -9.06
N ASN A 159 -0.55 -14.99 -9.49
CA ASN A 159 -1.33 -16.14 -9.93
C ASN A 159 -0.78 -16.84 -11.20
N GLY A 160 0.16 -16.21 -11.92
CA GLY A 160 0.70 -16.72 -13.18
C GLY A 160 2.00 -17.52 -13.05
N GLY A 161 2.60 -17.64 -11.86
CA GLY A 161 3.89 -18.33 -11.66
C GLY A 161 5.09 -17.69 -12.37
N ILE A 162 4.91 -16.51 -12.96
CA ILE A 162 5.97 -15.71 -13.58
C ILE A 162 6.52 -14.77 -12.51
N ASP A 163 7.84 -14.51 -12.56
CA ASP A 163 8.49 -13.50 -11.72
C ASP A 163 7.68 -12.17 -11.77
N PRO A 164 7.13 -11.70 -10.64
CA PRO A 164 6.30 -10.50 -10.58
C PRO A 164 7.03 -9.26 -11.13
N ILE A 165 8.35 -9.21 -11.07
CA ILE A 165 9.17 -8.08 -11.57
C ILE A 165 9.11 -8.05 -13.10
N VAL A 166 9.41 -9.20 -13.72
CA VAL A 166 9.43 -9.36 -15.17
C VAL A 166 8.04 -9.08 -15.74
N GLN A 167 7.01 -9.58 -15.07
CA GLN A 167 5.64 -9.38 -15.49
C GLN A 167 5.18 -7.93 -15.26
N SER A 168 5.54 -7.28 -14.15
CA SER A 168 5.25 -5.84 -13.92
C SER A 168 5.88 -4.96 -15.01
N ARG A 169 7.14 -5.22 -15.39
CA ARG A 169 7.80 -4.53 -16.51
C ARG A 169 7.05 -4.75 -17.83
N LYS A 170 6.65 -5.99 -18.10
CA LYS A 170 5.85 -6.33 -19.29
C LYS A 170 4.50 -5.60 -19.30
N LEU A 171 3.81 -5.52 -18.16
CA LEU A 171 2.56 -4.78 -18.03
C LEU A 171 2.77 -3.27 -18.30
N ALA A 172 3.86 -2.69 -17.79
CA ALA A 172 4.21 -1.31 -18.07
C ALA A 172 4.50 -1.07 -19.56
N GLU A 173 5.25 -1.97 -20.21
CA GLU A 173 5.51 -1.92 -21.66
C GLU A 173 4.23 -2.02 -22.49
N GLU A 174 3.30 -2.91 -22.09
CA GLU A 174 2.00 -3.08 -22.74
C GLU A 174 1.11 -1.85 -22.55
N GLY A 175 1.10 -1.24 -21.36
CA GLY A 175 0.41 0.03 -21.10
C GLY A 175 0.97 1.18 -21.96
N LEU A 176 2.30 1.27 -22.08
CA LEU A 176 2.94 2.25 -22.97
C LEU A 176 2.58 2.01 -24.44
N ALA A 177 2.52 0.75 -24.87
CA ALA A 177 2.09 0.39 -26.22
C ALA A 177 0.64 0.83 -26.48
N LEU A 178 -0.26 0.63 -25.52
CA LEU A 178 -1.65 1.09 -25.61
C LEU A 178 -1.76 2.61 -25.67
N ALA A 179 -1.01 3.33 -24.82
CA ALA A 179 -0.97 4.79 -24.87
C ALA A 179 -0.50 5.30 -26.24
N ARG A 180 0.57 4.71 -26.78
CA ARG A 180 1.07 5.01 -28.13
C ARG A 180 0.05 4.67 -29.22
N TRP A 181 -0.70 3.58 -29.07
CA TRP A 181 -1.77 3.22 -29.99
C TRP A 181 -2.87 4.28 -30.01
N ARG A 182 -3.38 4.67 -28.85
CA ARG A 182 -4.43 5.69 -28.70
C ARG A 182 -4.01 7.05 -29.25
N ALA A 183 -2.75 7.43 -29.05
CA ALA A 183 -2.20 8.66 -29.61
C ALA A 183 -2.21 8.68 -31.15
N ARG A 184 -2.03 7.52 -31.79
CA ARG A 184 -2.04 7.38 -33.26
C ARG A 184 -3.44 7.10 -33.82
N HIS A 185 -4.32 6.50 -33.02
CA HIS A 185 -5.65 6.04 -33.44
C HIS A 185 -6.69 6.45 -32.39
N PRO A 186 -7.01 7.76 -32.27
CA PRO A 186 -7.92 8.26 -31.25
C PRO A 186 -9.31 7.64 -31.41
N GLY A 187 -9.87 7.13 -30.32
CA GLY A 187 -11.19 6.48 -30.27
C GLY A 187 -11.26 5.09 -30.93
N GLN A 188 -10.17 4.56 -31.45
CA GLN A 188 -10.16 3.23 -32.09
C GLN A 188 -9.76 2.13 -31.11
N ASP A 189 -10.54 1.05 -31.13
CA ASP A 189 -10.24 -0.19 -30.42
C ASP A 189 -9.06 -0.92 -31.12
N PRO A 190 -8.01 -1.35 -30.39
CA PRO A 190 -6.92 -2.15 -30.94
C PRO A 190 -7.27 -3.64 -31.18
N ARG A 191 -8.51 -4.09 -30.93
CA ARG A 191 -8.96 -5.48 -31.15
C ARG A 191 -9.29 -5.82 -32.62
N PRO A 192 -9.95 -4.98 -33.43
CA PRO A 192 -10.30 -5.32 -34.80
C PRO A 192 -9.06 -5.20 -35.71
N GLY A 193 -8.45 -6.35 -36.01
CA GLY A 193 -7.41 -6.44 -37.04
C GLY A 193 -6.36 -7.51 -36.76
N MET A 194 -5.85 -8.14 -37.82
CA MET A 194 -4.58 -8.85 -37.77
C MET A 194 -3.46 -7.88 -38.16
N ARG A 195 -2.66 -7.46 -37.19
CA ARG A 195 -1.34 -6.89 -37.44
C ARG A 195 -0.30 -7.71 -36.67
N TYR A 196 0.80 -8.02 -37.34
CA TYR A 196 1.93 -8.77 -36.75
C TYR A 196 2.90 -7.87 -35.96
N ASP A 197 2.58 -6.59 -35.81
CA ASP A 197 3.40 -5.63 -35.07
C ASP A 197 3.39 -5.97 -33.56
N LYS A 198 4.59 -6.05 -32.97
CA LYS A 198 4.79 -6.32 -31.54
C LYS A 198 4.11 -5.28 -30.65
N ASP A 199 4.20 -4.00 -31.01
CA ASP A 199 3.55 -2.90 -30.28
C ASP A 199 2.02 -3.00 -30.39
N TYR A 200 1.47 -3.40 -31.55
CA TYR A 200 0.04 -3.64 -31.70
C TYR A 200 -0.45 -4.78 -30.79
N GLN A 201 0.25 -5.91 -30.79
CA GLN A 201 -0.10 -7.04 -29.94
C GLN A 201 0.01 -6.70 -28.45
N ALA A 202 1.01 -5.89 -28.07
CA ALA A 202 1.15 -5.37 -26.71
C ALA A 202 -0.02 -4.44 -26.33
N ALA A 203 -0.38 -3.49 -27.20
CA ALA A 203 -1.53 -2.60 -27.01
C ALA A 203 -2.84 -3.38 -26.87
N ARG A 204 -3.06 -4.40 -27.71
CA ARG A 204 -4.26 -5.26 -27.66
C ARG A 204 -4.36 -6.04 -26.35
N ARG A 205 -3.24 -6.56 -25.84
CA ARG A 205 -3.20 -7.25 -24.54
C ARG A 205 -3.46 -6.29 -23.38
N ALA A 206 -2.88 -5.09 -23.40
CA ALA A 206 -3.16 -4.06 -22.40
C ALA A 206 -4.64 -3.67 -22.42
N PHE A 207 -5.22 -3.41 -23.60
CA PHE A 207 -6.63 -3.05 -23.74
C PHE A 207 -7.55 -4.12 -23.16
N GLY A 208 -7.28 -5.40 -23.42
CA GLY A 208 -8.06 -6.51 -22.86
C GLY A 208 -8.01 -6.62 -21.33
N ARG A 209 -7.08 -5.94 -20.66
CA ARG A 209 -6.96 -5.92 -19.20
C ARG A 209 -7.45 -4.63 -18.55
N GLU A 210 -7.77 -3.59 -19.32
CA GLU A 210 -8.25 -2.33 -18.74
C GLU A 210 -9.54 -2.52 -17.96
N GLU A 211 -10.49 -3.27 -18.52
CA GLU A 211 -11.78 -3.50 -17.86
C GLU A 211 -11.62 -4.28 -16.54
N PRO A 212 -10.94 -5.46 -16.50
CA PRO A 212 -10.64 -6.13 -15.23
C PRO A 212 -9.86 -5.27 -14.23
N ARG A 213 -8.90 -4.46 -14.71
CA ARG A 213 -8.08 -3.59 -13.86
C ARG A 213 -8.91 -2.47 -13.26
N ARG A 214 -9.82 -1.87 -14.04
CA ARG A 214 -10.77 -0.87 -13.58
C ARG A 214 -11.73 -1.47 -12.55
N GLN A 215 -12.28 -2.66 -12.80
CA GLN A 215 -13.12 -3.37 -11.82
C GLN A 215 -12.37 -3.67 -10.52
N ALA A 216 -11.10 -4.08 -10.61
CA ALA A 216 -10.26 -4.31 -9.43
C ALA A 216 -10.00 -3.01 -8.66
N LEU A 217 -9.72 -1.89 -9.34
CA LEU A 217 -9.60 -0.57 -8.71
C LEU A 217 -10.91 -0.15 -8.03
N GLU A 218 -12.04 -0.32 -8.71
CA GLU A 218 -13.36 -0.02 -8.15
C GLU A 218 -13.68 -0.86 -6.90
N ALA A 219 -13.24 -2.12 -6.86
CA ALA A 219 -13.36 -3.00 -5.70
C ALA A 219 -12.52 -2.53 -4.50
N THR A 220 -11.44 -1.78 -4.73
CA THR A 220 -10.68 -1.10 -3.67
C THR A 220 -11.30 0.22 -3.22
N GLY A 221 -12.47 0.60 -3.76
CA GLY A 221 -13.15 1.86 -3.44
C GLY A 221 -12.71 3.06 -4.28
N TYR A 222 -11.67 2.91 -5.12
CA TYR A 222 -11.26 3.96 -6.06
C TYR A 222 -12.37 4.28 -7.05
N ARG A 223 -12.52 5.57 -7.38
CA ARG A 223 -13.47 6.06 -8.38
C ARG A 223 -12.81 7.10 -9.27
N GLU A 224 -12.96 6.94 -10.58
CA GLU A 224 -12.40 7.86 -11.57
C GLU A 224 -13.08 9.24 -11.57
N ASP A 225 -14.28 9.36 -10.99
CA ASP A 225 -15.01 10.63 -10.85
C ASP A 225 -14.44 11.55 -9.74
N GLY A 226 -13.41 11.08 -9.01
CA GLY A 226 -12.79 11.78 -7.89
C GLY A 226 -13.60 11.73 -6.60
N SER A 227 -14.72 11.01 -6.56
CA SER A 227 -15.52 10.84 -5.36
C SER A 227 -14.82 9.94 -4.34
N ARG A 228 -14.47 10.51 -3.19
CA ARG A 228 -13.85 9.77 -2.07
C ARG A 228 -14.86 9.15 -1.11
N ALA A 229 -16.17 9.27 -1.38
CA ALA A 229 -17.20 8.78 -0.47
C ALA A 229 -17.16 7.25 -0.31
N ALA A 230 -17.06 6.52 -1.43
CA ALA A 230 -16.97 5.06 -1.41
C ALA A 230 -15.66 4.58 -0.75
N GLU A 231 -14.56 5.26 -1.06
CA GLU A 231 -13.24 4.99 -0.47
C GLU A 231 -13.23 5.21 1.04
N ARG A 232 -13.78 6.33 1.55
CA ARG A 232 -13.92 6.58 2.99
C ARG A 232 -14.66 5.46 3.72
N VAL A 233 -15.82 5.08 3.17
CA VAL A 233 -16.65 4.02 3.76
C VAL A 233 -15.88 2.70 3.80
N LEU A 234 -15.22 2.35 2.69
CA LEU A 234 -14.44 1.11 2.60
C LEU A 234 -13.24 1.11 3.56
N MET A 235 -12.48 2.21 3.61
CA MET A 235 -11.35 2.36 4.52
C MET A 235 -11.80 2.24 5.98
N LYS A 236 -12.91 2.89 6.36
CA LYS A 236 -13.46 2.78 7.72
C LYS A 236 -13.85 1.34 8.06
N LEU A 237 -14.53 0.65 7.13
CA LEU A 237 -14.92 -0.75 7.32
C LEU A 237 -13.69 -1.65 7.53
N TRP A 238 -12.63 -1.47 6.74
CA TRP A 238 -11.39 -2.23 6.91
C TRP A 238 -10.66 -1.89 8.21
N LEU A 239 -10.63 -0.62 8.62
CA LEU A 239 -10.03 -0.22 9.90
C LEU A 239 -10.71 -0.93 11.07
N LEU A 240 -12.04 -0.86 11.13
CA LEU A 240 -12.83 -1.51 12.18
C LEU A 240 -12.62 -3.02 12.19
N LYS A 241 -12.60 -3.65 11.01
CA LYS A 241 -12.34 -5.07 10.87
C LYS A 241 -10.94 -5.47 11.36
N MET A 242 -9.91 -4.72 10.99
CA MET A 242 -8.54 -4.98 11.45
C MET A 242 -8.38 -4.75 12.95
N ARG A 243 -9.08 -3.76 13.53
CA ARG A 243 -9.11 -3.55 14.98
C ARG A 243 -9.76 -4.73 15.70
N GLN A 244 -10.89 -5.23 15.18
CA GLN A 244 -11.59 -6.39 15.73
C GLN A 244 -10.75 -7.67 15.67
N GLU A 245 -10.06 -7.92 14.56
CA GLU A 245 -9.21 -9.11 14.37
C GLU A 245 -7.80 -8.95 14.98
N GLY A 246 -7.47 -7.75 15.45
CA GLY A 246 -6.17 -7.40 15.99
C GLY A 246 -5.05 -7.51 14.95
N GLY A 247 -5.28 -7.18 13.68
CA GLY A 247 -4.30 -7.25 12.60
C GLY A 247 -4.90 -7.51 11.22
N PHE A 248 -4.11 -8.05 10.29
CA PHE A 248 -4.59 -8.37 8.95
C PHE A 248 -5.69 -9.43 8.98
N CYS A 249 -6.81 -9.09 8.38
CA CYS A 249 -7.85 -10.04 8.06
C CYS A 249 -7.39 -10.91 6.88
N GLY A 250 -7.31 -12.22 7.08
CA GLY A 250 -7.13 -13.15 5.97
C GLY A 250 -8.24 -12.93 4.93
N ARG A 251 -7.87 -12.61 3.69
CA ARG A 251 -8.88 -12.44 2.62
C ARG A 251 -9.49 -13.79 2.26
N ASN A 252 -10.82 -13.82 2.22
CA ASN A 252 -11.60 -14.64 1.31
C ASN A 252 -11.94 -13.77 0.07
N LEU A 253 -10.95 -13.38 -0.73
CA LEU A 253 -11.19 -12.85 -2.09
C LEU A 253 -11.02 -13.97 -3.11
#